data_AF-A0A875S5Y7-F1
#
_entry.id   AF-A0A875S5Y7-F1
#
_cell.length_a   1.000
_cell.length_b   1.000
_cell.length_c   1.000
_cell.angle_alpha   90.00
_cell.angle_beta   90.00
_cell.angle_gamma   90.00
#
_symmetry.space_group_name_H-M   'P 1'
#
loop_
_entity.id
_entity.type
_entity.pdbx_description
1 polymer ?
#
loop_
_entity_poly.entity_id
_entity_poly.type
_entity_poly.pdbx_seq_one_letter_code
_entity_poly.pdbx_strand_id
1 'polypeptide(L)'
;MEIFFSFVYLFFPFTSLDFSNHLVGPKIDMRLRDREIIQHKNFDDASDSDDIMEVEGPTEELKKLQELVDMEGSSGDEAPQEESTSSAKEVEKLKVQREEKALEVEHKKEKERRRKTERKFKEQKRAKQLRQEEQEQEQQIPNELPVELLEDYKPKEKKATSKGRKIKFEEVSTEDAKIIRMEKLKEVRNMNKEMEEKGPVMVKIIRERKYSVPVSEISSKRDKWLQRRSIMRR
;
A
#
# COMPACT_ATOMS: atom_id res chain seq x y z
N MET A 1 41.58 38.28 -54.07
CA MET A 1 42.14 38.35 -52.71
C MET A 1 40.96 38.63 -51.78
N GLU A 2 40.58 37.87 -50.75
CA GLU A 2 41.04 36.64 -50.09
C GLU A 2 39.79 36.04 -49.39
N ILE A 3 39.51 34.75 -49.61
CA ILE A 3 39.55 33.65 -48.63
C ILE A 3 38.36 33.61 -47.65
N PHE A 4 37.38 32.76 -47.99
CA PHE A 4 36.41 32.19 -47.06
C PHE A 4 37.10 31.10 -46.22
N PHE A 5 37.12 31.23 -44.89
CA PHE A 5 37.51 30.15 -43.98
C PHE A 5 36.27 29.35 -43.57
N SER A 6 36.04 28.23 -44.25
CA SER A 6 35.13 27.18 -43.81
C SER A 6 35.81 26.32 -42.76
N PHE A 7 35.42 26.44 -41.49
CA PHE A 7 35.89 25.54 -40.44
C PHE A 7 34.90 24.38 -40.28
N VAL A 8 35.25 23.23 -40.87
CA VAL A 8 34.55 21.95 -40.67
C VAL A 8 34.99 21.39 -39.32
N TYR A 9 34.14 21.49 -38.30
CA TYR A 9 34.33 20.75 -37.04
C TYR A 9 33.69 19.36 -37.17
N LEU A 10 34.54 18.34 -37.28
CA LEU A 10 34.18 16.93 -37.13
C LEU A 10 33.85 16.66 -35.65
N PHE A 11 32.57 16.41 -35.36
CA PHE A 11 32.07 16.06 -34.03
C PHE A 11 32.12 14.53 -33.87
N PHE A 12 33.16 14.02 -33.18
CA PHE A 12 33.25 12.63 -32.76
C PHE A 12 32.46 12.43 -31.45
N PRO A 13 31.49 11.50 -31.37
CA PRO A 13 30.89 11.13 -30.09
C PRO A 13 31.79 10.10 -29.37
N PHE A 14 32.50 10.54 -28.33
CA PHE A 14 33.24 9.66 -27.43
C PHE A 14 32.28 9.07 -26.39
N THR A 15 31.92 7.80 -26.56
CA THR A 15 31.17 7.03 -25.58
C THR A 15 32.11 6.57 -24.47
N SER A 16 31.97 7.14 -23.27
CA SER A 16 32.57 6.58 -22.05
C SER A 16 31.48 5.88 -21.27
N LEU A 17 31.52 4.55 -21.34
CA LEU A 17 30.81 3.62 -20.48
C LEU A 17 31.58 3.56 -19.15
N ASP A 18 31.08 4.20 -18.10
CA ASP A 18 31.58 3.97 -16.74
C ASP A 18 30.50 3.30 -15.89
N PHE A 19 30.68 2.00 -15.72
CA PHE A 19 29.85 1.08 -14.95
C PHE A 19 30.33 1.10 -13.50
N SER A 20 29.84 2.04 -12.68
CA SER A 20 30.10 2.03 -11.23
C SER A 20 28.86 1.54 -10.48
N ASN A 21 28.93 0.27 -10.06
CA ASN A 21 27.95 -0.38 -9.20
C ASN A 21 28.01 0.24 -7.80
N HIS A 22 27.01 1.06 -7.46
CA HIS A 22 26.69 1.36 -6.06
C HIS A 22 25.36 0.70 -5.70
N LEU A 23 25.44 -0.49 -5.10
CA LEU A 23 24.30 -1.19 -4.52
C LEU A 23 23.82 -0.41 -3.29
N VAL A 24 22.77 0.38 -3.45
CA VAL A 24 21.85 0.71 -2.37
C VAL A 24 20.51 0.09 -2.77
N GLY A 25 20.23 -1.09 -2.22
CA GLY A 25 18.95 -1.77 -2.44
C GLY A 25 17.80 -0.94 -1.85
N PRO A 26 16.67 -0.77 -2.56
CA PRO A 26 15.49 -0.18 -1.96
C PRO A 26 14.91 -1.13 -0.90
N LYS A 27 14.60 -0.60 0.29
CA LYS A 27 13.75 -1.27 1.28
C LYS A 27 12.42 -1.61 0.61
N ILE A 28 12.15 -2.91 0.53
CA ILE A 28 10.89 -3.44 0.00
C ILE A 28 9.83 -3.25 1.08
N ASP A 29 9.00 -2.22 0.96
CA ASP A 29 7.75 -2.15 1.71
C ASP A 29 6.76 -3.13 1.07
N MET A 30 6.52 -4.26 1.75
CA MET A 30 5.61 -5.32 1.34
C MET A 30 4.14 -4.99 1.62
N ARG A 31 3.66 -3.83 1.15
CA ARG A 31 2.22 -3.54 1.15
C ARG A 31 1.83 -2.95 -0.19
N LEU A 32 1.20 -3.82 -1.00
CA LEU A 32 0.29 -3.57 -2.13
C LEU A 32 0.57 -4.64 -3.20
N ARG A 33 -0.04 -5.82 -2.99
CA ARG A 33 -0.36 -6.75 -4.08
C ARG A 33 -1.85 -6.52 -4.38
N ASP A 34 -2.14 -5.84 -5.47
CA ASP A 34 -3.46 -5.89 -6.12
C ASP A 34 -3.35 -7.06 -7.12
N ARG A 35 -3.82 -8.27 -6.79
CA ARG A 35 -5.20 -8.76 -6.88
C ARG A 35 -5.78 -8.60 -8.30
N GLU A 36 -5.48 -9.58 -9.13
CA GLU A 36 -6.35 -9.96 -10.25
C GLU A 36 -7.78 -10.11 -9.73
N ILE A 37 -8.73 -9.46 -10.41
CA ILE A 37 -10.15 -9.51 -10.08
C ILE A 37 -10.67 -10.90 -10.45
N ILE A 38 -10.57 -11.83 -9.51
CA ILE A 38 -11.34 -13.06 -9.54
C ILE A 38 -12.76 -12.66 -9.15
N GLN A 39 -13.69 -12.71 -10.11
CA GLN A 39 -15.12 -12.61 -9.83
C GLN A 39 -15.53 -13.82 -8.99
N HIS A 40 -15.52 -13.66 -7.68
CA HIS A 40 -16.18 -14.58 -6.77
C HIS A 40 -17.69 -14.32 -6.86
N LYS A 41 -18.47 -15.36 -7.21
CA LYS A 41 -19.92 -15.37 -6.99
C LYS A 41 -20.13 -15.18 -5.49
N ASN A 42 -20.76 -14.07 -5.12
CA ASN A 42 -21.19 -13.80 -3.75
C ASN A 42 -22.10 -14.94 -3.30
N PHE A 43 -21.68 -15.65 -2.26
CA PHE A 43 -22.56 -16.50 -1.48
C PHE A 43 -23.30 -15.56 -0.53
N ASP A 44 -24.62 -15.57 -0.59
CA ASP A 44 -25.48 -14.93 0.40
C ASP A 44 -25.16 -15.52 1.77
N ASP A 45 -24.50 -14.75 2.62
CA ASP A 45 -24.45 -14.96 4.06
C ASP A 45 -25.23 -13.82 4.71
N ALA A 46 -26.52 -14.08 4.88
CA ALA A 46 -27.41 -13.26 5.67
C ALA A 46 -27.06 -13.42 7.15
N SER A 47 -26.28 -12.48 7.71
CA SER A 47 -26.31 -12.05 9.12
C SER A 47 -25.19 -11.03 9.35
N ASP A 48 -25.51 -9.98 10.10
CA ASP A 48 -24.64 -8.87 10.57
C ASP A 48 -24.49 -7.69 9.61
N SER A 49 -25.62 -7.23 9.08
CA SER A 49 -25.85 -5.85 8.70
C SER A 49 -26.37 -5.05 9.91
N ASP A 50 -25.61 -4.90 10.99
CA ASP A 50 -25.94 -4.00 12.11
C ASP A 50 -24.67 -3.61 12.87
N ASP A 51 -23.91 -2.64 12.33
CA ASP A 51 -23.05 -1.76 13.14
C ASP A 51 -22.60 -0.55 12.30
N ILE A 52 -23.58 0.09 11.63
CA ILE A 52 -23.43 1.49 11.23
C ILE A 52 -23.80 2.29 12.48
N MET A 53 -22.85 2.44 13.41
CA MET A 53 -23.03 3.36 14.52
C MET A 53 -23.09 4.79 13.96
N GLU A 54 -24.33 5.29 13.97
CA GLU A 54 -24.77 6.67 14.04
C GLU A 54 -23.63 7.61 14.48
N VAL A 55 -23.18 8.44 13.55
CA VAL A 55 -22.35 9.60 13.88
C VAL A 55 -23.26 10.52 14.68
N GLU A 56 -23.11 10.49 16.01
CA GLU A 56 -23.74 11.45 16.91
C GLU A 56 -23.60 12.85 16.31
N GLY A 57 -24.74 13.55 16.24
CA GLY A 57 -24.85 14.88 15.68
C GLY A 57 -23.89 15.89 16.33
N PRO A 58 -23.89 17.16 15.88
CA PRO A 58 -22.92 18.14 16.34
C PRO A 58 -22.97 18.25 17.87
N THR A 59 -21.93 17.73 18.51
CA THR A 59 -21.75 17.78 19.96
C THR A 59 -21.84 19.24 20.39
N GLU A 60 -22.33 19.52 21.60
CA GLU A 60 -22.49 20.89 22.13
C GLU A 60 -21.20 21.74 22.00
N GLU A 61 -20.04 21.07 21.98
CA GLU A 61 -18.71 21.64 21.71
C GLU A 61 -18.56 22.22 20.28
N LEU A 62 -19.18 21.62 19.24
CA LEU A 62 -19.23 22.13 17.87
C LEU A 62 -20.11 23.39 17.76
N LYS A 63 -21.22 23.42 18.49
CA LYS A 63 -22.08 24.62 18.56
C LYS A 63 -21.35 25.77 19.24
N LYS A 64 -20.62 25.49 20.32
CA LYS A 64 -19.80 26.49 21.03
C LYS A 64 -18.67 27.02 20.14
N LEU A 65 -17.99 26.16 19.37
CA LEU A 65 -16.99 26.58 18.39
C LEU A 65 -17.58 27.42 17.26
N GLN A 66 -18.77 27.07 16.76
CA GLN A 66 -19.46 27.83 15.73
C GLN A 66 -19.89 29.21 16.25
N GLU A 67 -20.41 29.28 17.47
CA GLU A 67 -20.82 30.53 18.14
C GLU A 67 -19.63 31.48 18.40
N LEU A 68 -18.46 30.93 18.78
CA LEU A 68 -17.22 31.69 18.93
C LEU A 68 -16.68 32.23 17.60
N VAL A 69 -16.81 31.46 16.51
CA VAL A 69 -16.39 31.88 15.16
C VAL A 69 -17.36 32.89 14.55
N ASP A 70 -18.66 32.73 14.79
CA ASP A 70 -19.70 33.64 14.30
C ASP A 70 -19.69 34.99 15.04
N MET A 71 -19.21 35.06 16.30
CA MET A 71 -18.94 36.32 17.02
C MET A 71 -17.73 37.09 16.48
N GLU A 72 -16.77 36.45 15.81
CA GLU A 72 -15.58 37.10 15.25
C GLU A 72 -15.87 37.84 13.92
N GLY A 73 -17.06 37.61 13.33
CA GLY A 73 -17.46 38.15 12.02
C GLY A 73 -18.41 39.35 12.01
N SER A 74 -18.86 39.86 13.15
CA SER A 74 -19.92 40.89 13.23
C SER A 74 -19.46 42.23 13.84
N SER A 75 -19.14 43.18 12.94
CA SER A 75 -19.19 44.65 13.10
C SER A 75 -18.19 45.38 14.02
N GLY A 76 -17.37 46.26 13.40
CA GLY A 76 -17.34 47.68 13.75
C GLY A 76 -16.16 48.21 14.59
N ASP A 77 -15.19 48.84 13.92
CA ASP A 77 -14.34 49.97 14.37
C ASP A 77 -14.06 50.14 15.88
N GLU A 78 -13.37 49.18 16.50
CA GLU A 78 -12.81 49.32 17.84
C GLU A 78 -11.33 48.86 17.83
N ALA A 79 -10.44 49.66 18.42
CA ALA A 79 -8.99 49.50 18.35
C ALA A 79 -8.49 48.12 18.85
N PRO A 80 -7.34 47.62 18.35
CA PRO A 80 -6.80 46.34 18.80
C PRO A 80 -6.25 46.45 20.24
N GLN A 81 -7.07 46.10 21.23
CA GLN A 81 -6.64 45.92 22.63
C GLN A 81 -6.83 44.45 23.07
N GLU A 82 -5.72 43.71 23.05
CA GLU A 82 -5.33 42.54 23.88
C GLU A 82 -6.30 41.38 24.23
N GLU A 83 -7.55 41.32 23.76
CA GLU A 83 -8.48 40.21 24.10
C GLU A 83 -8.39 38.99 23.16
N SER A 84 -7.84 39.11 21.95
CA SER A 84 -7.75 38.01 20.96
C SER A 84 -6.88 36.81 21.37
N THR A 85 -6.09 36.90 22.45
CA THR A 85 -5.23 35.78 22.88
C THR A 85 -5.94 34.78 23.80
N SER A 86 -7.04 35.17 24.45
CA SER A 86 -7.77 34.30 25.39
C SER A 86 -8.69 33.32 24.64
N SER A 87 -9.45 33.82 23.65
CA SER A 87 -10.32 33.04 22.77
C SER A 87 -9.52 32.05 21.91
N ALA A 88 -8.40 32.50 21.34
CA ALA A 88 -7.50 31.63 20.57
C ALA A 88 -6.96 30.45 21.39
N LYS A 89 -6.63 30.68 22.67
CA LYS A 89 -6.19 29.61 23.59
C LYS A 89 -7.31 28.63 23.93
N GLU A 90 -8.56 29.07 24.01
CA GLU A 90 -9.70 28.19 24.28
C GLU A 90 -10.02 27.32 23.04
N VAL A 91 -9.97 27.90 21.84
CA VAL A 91 -10.13 27.15 20.58
C VAL A 91 -9.03 26.11 20.40
N GLU A 92 -7.77 26.46 20.69
CA GLU A 92 -6.65 25.51 20.61
C GLU A 92 -6.80 24.36 21.62
N LYS A 93 -7.23 24.64 22.85
CA LYS A 93 -7.51 23.60 23.86
C LYS A 93 -8.62 22.64 23.42
N LEU A 94 -9.72 23.16 22.87
CA LEU A 94 -10.82 22.33 22.37
C LEU A 94 -10.38 21.46 21.20
N LYS A 95 -9.51 21.98 20.32
CA LYS A 95 -8.93 21.21 19.21
C LYS A 95 -8.06 20.06 19.71
N VAL A 96 -7.17 20.31 20.67
CA VAL A 96 -6.31 19.27 21.26
C VAL A 96 -7.14 18.19 21.94
N GLN A 97 -8.14 18.56 22.75
CA GLN A 97 -9.04 17.58 23.39
C GLN A 97 -9.80 16.72 22.39
N ARG A 98 -10.20 17.28 21.24
CA ARG A 98 -10.86 16.53 20.18
C ARG A 98 -9.91 15.53 19.51
N GLU A 99 -8.68 15.95 19.24
CA GLU A 99 -7.64 15.08 18.67
C GLU A 99 -7.32 13.92 19.62
N GLU A 100 -7.19 14.18 20.93
CA GLU A 100 -6.98 13.15 21.95
C GLU A 100 -8.16 12.15 22.03
N LYS A 101 -9.40 12.65 22.07
CA LYS A 101 -10.61 11.80 22.06
C LYS A 101 -10.68 10.95 20.78
N ALA A 102 -10.34 11.51 19.62
CA ALA A 102 -10.34 10.80 18.35
C ALA A 102 -9.30 9.66 18.33
N LEU A 103 -8.08 9.93 18.83
CA LEU A 103 -7.03 8.93 18.96
C LEU A 103 -7.42 7.79 19.92
N GLU A 104 -8.10 8.11 21.02
CA GLU A 104 -8.57 7.09 21.96
C GLU A 104 -9.63 6.17 21.34
N VAL A 105 -10.55 6.73 20.55
CA VAL A 105 -11.56 5.98 19.80
C VAL A 105 -10.92 5.08 18.75
N GLU A 106 -9.95 5.59 17.99
CA GLU A 106 -9.22 4.77 17.01
C GLU A 106 -8.46 3.62 17.67
N HIS A 107 -7.82 3.88 18.81
CA HIS A 107 -7.12 2.84 19.56
C HIS A 107 -8.08 1.76 20.10
N LYS A 108 -9.27 2.14 20.58
CA LYS A 108 -10.32 1.20 21.00
C LYS A 108 -10.80 0.34 19.82
N LYS A 109 -11.09 0.96 18.67
CA LYS A 109 -11.50 0.26 17.45
C LYS A 109 -10.44 -0.75 16.99
N GLU A 110 -9.17 -0.34 16.96
CA GLU A 110 -8.08 -1.24 16.57
C GLU A 110 -7.92 -2.42 17.54
N LYS A 111 -8.07 -2.19 18.85
CA LYS A 111 -8.04 -3.25 19.87
C LYS A 111 -9.18 -4.25 19.67
N GLU A 112 -10.39 -3.79 19.35
CA GLU A 112 -11.52 -4.66 19.03
C GLU A 112 -11.32 -5.46 17.74
N ARG A 113 -10.78 -4.83 16.70
CA ARG A 113 -10.42 -5.53 15.45
C ARG A 113 -9.41 -6.65 15.73
N ARG A 114 -8.37 -6.39 16.52
CA ARG A 114 -7.38 -7.41 16.91
C ARG A 114 -8.04 -8.57 17.66
N ARG A 115 -8.89 -8.28 18.66
CA ARG A 115 -9.64 -9.31 19.40
C ARG A 115 -10.52 -10.16 18.48
N LYS A 116 -11.25 -9.55 17.53
CA LYS A 116 -12.07 -10.28 16.54
C LYS A 116 -11.21 -11.20 15.67
N THR A 117 -10.06 -10.71 15.19
CA THR A 117 -9.15 -11.53 14.36
C THR A 117 -8.53 -12.69 15.13
N GLU A 118 -8.13 -12.46 16.38
CA GLU A 118 -7.55 -13.49 17.24
C GLU A 118 -8.56 -14.59 17.56
N ARG A 119 -9.82 -14.22 17.83
CA ARG A 119 -10.90 -15.18 18.06
C ARG A 119 -11.11 -16.08 16.83
N LYS A 120 -11.22 -15.49 15.63
CA LYS A 120 -11.36 -16.25 14.37
C LYS A 120 -10.17 -17.18 14.13
N PHE A 121 -8.95 -16.72 14.37
CA PHE A 121 -7.76 -17.55 14.22
C PHE A 121 -7.74 -18.72 15.21
N LYS A 122 -8.14 -18.48 16.46
CA LYS A 122 -8.24 -19.51 17.50
C LYS A 122 -9.29 -20.57 17.17
N GLU A 123 -10.45 -20.15 16.64
CA GLU A 123 -11.49 -21.06 16.16
C GLU A 123 -11.02 -21.91 14.99
N GLN A 124 -10.37 -21.30 13.98
CA GLN A 124 -9.80 -22.05 12.84
C GLN A 124 -8.74 -23.06 13.28
N LYS A 125 -7.86 -22.67 14.21
CA LYS A 125 -6.82 -23.56 14.74
C LYS A 125 -7.44 -24.76 15.48
N ARG A 126 -8.46 -24.52 16.31
CA ARG A 126 -9.20 -25.58 17.01
C ARG A 126 -9.92 -26.51 16.02
N ALA A 127 -10.61 -25.96 15.02
CA ALA A 127 -11.28 -26.76 14.01
C ALA A 127 -10.30 -27.63 13.20
N LYS A 128 -9.09 -27.12 12.93
CA LYS A 128 -8.04 -27.90 12.28
C LYS A 128 -7.53 -29.04 13.17
N GLN A 129 -7.31 -28.78 14.46
CA GLN A 129 -6.89 -29.81 15.41
C GLN A 129 -7.95 -30.90 15.55
N LEU A 130 -9.22 -30.53 15.66
CA LEU A 130 -10.33 -31.48 15.78
C LEU A 130 -10.44 -32.38 14.55
N ARG A 131 -10.28 -31.82 13.35
CA ARG A 131 -10.23 -32.60 12.10
C ARG A 131 -9.02 -33.54 12.02
N GLN A 132 -7.89 -33.16 12.60
CA GLN A 132 -6.71 -34.04 12.65
C GLN A 132 -6.92 -35.19 13.64
N GLU A 133 -7.49 -34.90 14.81
CA GLU A 133 -7.85 -35.92 15.80
C GLU A 133 -8.92 -36.89 15.25
N GLU A 134 -9.93 -36.40 14.54
CA GLU A 134 -10.92 -37.23 13.84
C GLU A 134 -10.25 -38.12 12.77
N GLN A 135 -9.32 -37.58 11.98
CA GLN A 135 -8.58 -38.37 10.98
C GLN A 135 -7.63 -39.40 11.61
N GLU A 136 -7.05 -39.11 12.77
CA GLU A 136 -6.21 -40.05 13.50
C GLU A 136 -7.04 -41.16 14.17
N GLN A 137 -8.26 -40.86 14.63
CA GLN A 137 -9.22 -41.86 15.11
C GLN A 137 -9.78 -42.72 13.96
N GLU A 138 -10.07 -42.12 12.80
CA GLU A 138 -10.44 -42.84 11.58
C GLU A 138 -9.28 -43.70 11.03
N GLN A 139 -8.03 -43.44 11.39
CA GLN A 139 -6.88 -44.30 11.05
C GLN A 139 -6.71 -45.49 11.99
N GLN A 140 -7.49 -45.62 13.06
CA GLN A 140 -7.61 -46.86 13.84
C GLN A 140 -8.58 -47.88 13.19
N ILE A 141 -8.64 -47.89 11.86
CA ILE A 141 -9.25 -49.00 11.13
C ILE A 141 -8.36 -50.23 11.33
N PRO A 142 -8.91 -51.39 11.73
CA PRO A 142 -8.15 -52.64 11.81
C PRO A 142 -7.41 -52.91 10.49
N ASN A 143 -6.12 -53.25 10.57
CA ASN A 143 -5.25 -53.49 9.41
C ASN A 143 -5.70 -54.65 8.51
N GLU A 144 -6.70 -55.43 8.93
CA GLU A 144 -7.21 -56.58 8.19
C GLU A 144 -8.57 -56.22 7.59
N LEU A 145 -8.56 -55.90 6.29
CA LEU A 145 -9.78 -55.89 5.49
C LEU A 145 -10.35 -57.32 5.46
N PRO A 146 -11.66 -57.52 5.72
CA PRO A 146 -12.27 -58.84 5.59
C PRO A 146 -12.10 -59.33 4.15
N VAL A 147 -11.38 -60.44 4.00
CA VAL A 147 -11.02 -61.03 2.69
C VAL A 147 -12.26 -61.36 1.86
N GLU A 148 -13.38 -61.65 2.52
CA GLU A 148 -14.68 -61.92 1.89
C GLU A 148 -15.20 -60.75 1.02
N LEU A 149 -14.82 -59.49 1.30
CA LEU A 149 -15.26 -58.33 0.49
C LEU A 149 -14.41 -58.11 -0.79
N LEU A 150 -13.20 -58.65 -0.83
CA LEU A 150 -12.27 -58.49 -1.96
C LEU A 150 -12.61 -59.45 -3.12
N GLU A 151 -13.24 -60.58 -2.82
CA GLU A 151 -13.63 -61.58 -3.82
C GLU A 151 -14.79 -61.10 -4.71
N ASP A 152 -15.65 -60.21 -4.21
CA ASP A 152 -16.80 -59.65 -4.96
C ASP A 152 -16.50 -58.29 -5.63
N TYR A 153 -15.33 -57.69 -5.37
CA TYR A 153 -15.01 -56.37 -5.88
C TYR A 153 -14.59 -56.40 -7.36
N LYS A 154 -15.56 -56.22 -8.26
CA LYS A 154 -15.28 -55.86 -9.66
C LYS A 154 -14.95 -54.36 -9.75
N PRO A 155 -13.71 -53.95 -10.09
CA PRO A 155 -13.37 -52.55 -10.25
C PRO A 155 -14.15 -51.97 -11.42
N LYS A 156 -15.24 -51.23 -11.15
CA LYS A 156 -15.80 -50.31 -12.14
C LYS A 156 -14.80 -49.17 -12.28
N GLU A 157 -14.17 -49.07 -13.43
CA GLU A 157 -13.28 -47.96 -13.84
C GLU A 157 -14.03 -46.61 -13.79
N LYS A 158 -14.21 -46.06 -12.60
CA LYS A 158 -14.63 -44.67 -12.44
C LYS A 158 -13.40 -43.81 -12.71
N LYS A 159 -13.27 -43.36 -13.96
CA LYS A 159 -12.31 -42.33 -14.37
C LYS A 159 -12.49 -41.12 -13.44
N ALA A 160 -11.61 -40.98 -12.44
CA ALA A 160 -11.55 -39.81 -11.59
C ALA A 160 -11.08 -38.61 -12.44
N THR A 161 -12.02 -37.81 -12.94
CA THR A 161 -11.80 -36.66 -13.84
C THR A 161 -11.39 -35.38 -13.12
N SER A 162 -10.73 -35.46 -11.97
CA SER A 162 -10.20 -34.26 -11.31
C SER A 162 -8.88 -34.56 -10.61
N LYS A 163 -7.82 -34.70 -11.41
CA LYS A 163 -6.45 -34.57 -10.91
C LYS A 163 -6.13 -33.09 -10.89
N GLY A 164 -6.02 -32.50 -9.70
CA GLY A 164 -5.54 -31.13 -9.54
C GLY A 164 -4.22 -30.94 -10.27
N ARG A 165 -4.19 -30.01 -11.22
CA ARG A 165 -2.97 -29.65 -11.97
C ARG A 165 -1.94 -29.13 -10.96
N LYS A 166 -0.85 -29.89 -10.76
CA LYS A 166 0.34 -29.37 -10.08
C LYS A 166 0.93 -28.26 -10.95
N ILE A 167 0.84 -27.02 -10.48
CA ILE A 167 1.54 -25.89 -11.10
C ILE A 167 3.03 -26.13 -10.85
N LYS A 168 3.76 -26.43 -11.91
CA LYS A 168 5.23 -26.49 -11.87
C LYS A 168 5.72 -25.06 -12.03
N PHE A 169 6.41 -24.53 -11.02
CA PHE A 169 7.16 -23.30 -11.17
C PHE A 169 8.39 -23.62 -12.00
N GLU A 170 8.43 -23.15 -13.24
CA GLU A 170 9.66 -23.17 -14.04
C GLU A 170 10.70 -22.28 -13.36
N GLU A 171 11.91 -22.81 -13.18
CA GLU A 171 13.05 -22.03 -12.72
C GLU A 171 13.38 -21.00 -13.81
N VAL A 172 12.89 -19.78 -13.59
CA VAL A 172 13.15 -18.62 -14.45
C VAL A 172 14.66 -18.41 -14.53
N SER A 173 15.22 -18.46 -15.73
CA SER A 173 16.63 -18.19 -15.98
C SER A 173 17.00 -16.80 -15.45
N THR A 174 18.25 -16.60 -15.03
CA THR A 174 18.70 -15.33 -14.45
C THR A 174 18.57 -14.14 -15.42
N GLU A 175 18.55 -14.41 -16.71
CA GLU A 175 18.33 -13.42 -17.78
C GLU A 175 16.85 -13.02 -17.88
N ASP A 176 15.95 -14.00 -17.87
CA ASP A 176 14.50 -13.79 -17.86
C ASP A 176 14.06 -13.03 -16.61
N ALA A 177 14.69 -13.32 -15.46
CA ALA A 177 14.42 -12.60 -14.21
C ALA A 177 14.76 -11.10 -14.31
N LYS A 178 15.82 -10.72 -15.04
CA LYS A 178 16.17 -9.31 -15.28
C LYS A 178 15.17 -8.64 -16.20
N ILE A 179 14.74 -9.32 -17.26
CA ILE A 179 13.75 -8.81 -18.21
C ILE A 179 12.41 -8.56 -17.49
N ILE A 180 11.91 -9.54 -16.75
CA ILE A 180 10.68 -9.44 -15.95
C ILE A 180 10.79 -8.29 -14.94
N ARG A 181 11.95 -8.12 -14.29
CA ARG A 181 12.16 -7.01 -13.34
C ARG A 181 12.10 -5.65 -14.04
N MET A 182 12.69 -5.53 -15.22
CA MET A 182 12.68 -4.28 -15.99
C MET A 182 11.27 -3.96 -16.49
N GLU A 183 10.50 -4.95 -16.91
CA GLU A 183 9.10 -4.77 -17.31
C GLU A 183 8.23 -4.30 -16.14
N LYS A 184 8.35 -4.94 -14.97
CA LYS A 184 7.66 -4.49 -13.75
C LYS A 184 8.02 -3.07 -13.36
N LEU A 185 9.30 -2.68 -13.50
CA LEU A 185 9.71 -1.30 -13.24
C LEU A 185 9.11 -0.30 -14.24
N LYS A 186 8.96 -0.67 -15.51
CA LYS A 186 8.26 0.16 -16.51
C LYS A 186 6.79 0.32 -16.17
N GLU A 187 6.13 -0.77 -15.76
CA GLU A 187 4.72 -0.76 -15.36
C GLU A 187 4.49 0.16 -14.16
N VAL A 188 5.32 0.03 -13.11
CA VAL A 188 5.25 0.89 -11.92
C VAL A 188 5.50 2.36 -12.27
N ARG A 189 6.42 2.66 -13.19
CA ARG A 189 6.64 4.04 -13.67
C ARG A 189 5.40 4.59 -14.39
N ASN A 190 4.73 3.77 -15.19
CA ASN A 190 3.51 4.17 -15.89
C ASN A 190 2.37 4.42 -14.90
N MET A 191 2.19 3.55 -13.90
CA MET A 191 1.18 3.73 -12.84
C MET A 191 1.43 4.97 -11.98
N ASN A 192 2.70 5.33 -11.75
CA ASN A 192 3.08 6.50 -10.97
C ASN A 192 3.12 7.81 -11.79
N LYS A 193 2.82 7.77 -13.10
CA LYS A 193 2.84 8.97 -13.95
C LYS A 193 1.68 9.89 -13.56
N GLU A 194 2.00 11.12 -13.18
CA GLU A 194 0.98 12.11 -12.77
C GLU A 194 0.33 12.86 -13.95
N MET A 195 0.91 12.72 -15.16
CA MET A 195 0.48 13.43 -16.37
C MET A 195 0.27 12.46 -17.53
N GLU A 196 -0.88 12.54 -18.18
CA GLU A 196 -1.25 11.71 -19.32
C GLU A 196 -1.66 12.57 -20.51
N GLU A 197 -1.15 12.22 -21.70
CA GLU A 197 -1.50 12.89 -22.95
C GLU A 197 -2.72 12.19 -23.55
N LYS A 198 -3.82 12.91 -23.71
CA LYS A 198 -5.06 12.43 -24.33
C LYS A 198 -5.25 13.19 -25.65
N GLY A 199 -4.45 12.83 -26.65
CA GLY A 199 -4.40 13.51 -27.95
C GLY A 199 -3.78 14.91 -27.83
N PRO A 200 -4.45 16.00 -28.26
CA PRO A 200 -3.89 17.35 -28.17
C PRO A 200 -3.89 17.92 -26.74
N VAL A 201 -4.54 17.25 -25.79
CA VAL A 201 -4.71 17.74 -24.41
C VAL A 201 -3.81 16.94 -23.46
N MET A 202 -3.14 17.65 -22.55
CA MET A 202 -2.41 17.05 -21.43
C MET A 202 -3.26 17.13 -20.16
N VAL A 203 -3.53 15.99 -19.54
CA VAL A 203 -4.27 15.88 -18.28
C VAL A 203 -3.28 15.63 -17.16
N LYS A 204 -3.28 16.48 -16.13
CA LYS A 204 -2.43 16.34 -14.94
C LYS A 204 -3.30 16.11 -13.71
N ILE A 205 -2.98 15.08 -12.93
CA ILE A 205 -3.65 14.79 -11.65
C ILE A 205 -3.03 15.67 -10.57
N ILE A 206 -3.84 16.53 -9.94
CA ILE A 206 -3.41 17.36 -8.81
C ILE A 206 -3.58 16.54 -7.53
N ARG A 207 -2.48 16.25 -6.83
CA ARG A 207 -2.48 15.54 -5.54
C ARG A 207 -2.06 16.50 -4.43
N GLU A 208 -2.94 16.70 -3.46
CA GLU A 208 -2.61 17.50 -2.27
C GLU A 208 -1.65 16.73 -1.36
N ARG A 209 -0.46 17.28 -1.14
CA ARG A 209 0.52 16.72 -0.20
C ARG A 209 0.36 17.39 1.16
N LYS A 210 -0.43 16.79 2.05
CA LYS A 210 -0.74 17.38 3.38
C LYS A 210 0.47 17.52 4.31
N TYR A 211 1.47 16.63 4.19
CA TYR A 211 2.60 16.56 5.15
C TYR A 211 3.97 16.31 4.51
N SER A 212 4.17 16.63 3.23
CA SER A 212 5.42 16.36 2.53
C SER A 212 6.11 17.65 2.08
N VAL A 213 7.37 17.82 2.51
CA VAL A 213 8.23 18.93 2.08
C VAL A 213 8.63 18.72 0.61
N PRO A 214 8.72 19.78 -0.20
CA PRO A 214 9.22 19.69 -1.57
C PRO A 214 10.61 19.05 -1.65
N VAL A 215 10.82 18.19 -2.65
CA VAL A 215 12.11 17.54 -2.88
C VAL A 215 13.11 18.57 -3.41
N SER A 216 14.28 18.67 -2.78
CA SER A 216 15.31 19.64 -3.17
C SER A 216 16.00 19.25 -4.48
N GLU A 217 16.12 20.18 -5.43
CA GLU A 217 16.83 19.96 -6.70
C GLU A 217 18.35 20.15 -6.60
N ILE A 218 18.84 20.77 -5.52
CA ILE A 218 20.21 21.25 -5.39
C ILE A 218 21.19 20.18 -4.85
N SER A 219 20.68 19.11 -4.21
CA SER A 219 21.52 18.07 -3.59
C SER A 219 22.55 17.49 -4.55
N SER A 220 22.13 17.15 -5.77
CA SER A 220 23.01 16.59 -6.80
C SER A 220 24.14 17.54 -7.23
N LYS A 221 23.88 18.86 -7.28
CA LYS A 221 24.89 19.87 -7.63
C LYS A 221 25.92 20.02 -6.52
N ARG A 222 25.46 20.03 -5.27
CA ARG A 222 26.33 20.06 -4.08
C ARG A 222 27.23 18.83 -4.06
N ASP A 223 26.67 17.64 -4.28
CA ASP A 223 27.44 16.39 -4.24
C ASP A 223 28.46 16.33 -5.36
N LYS A 224 28.08 16.68 -6.60
CA LYS A 224 29.02 16.78 -7.74
C LYS A 224 30.16 17.74 -7.47
N TRP A 225 29.89 18.87 -6.81
CA TRP A 225 30.91 19.84 -6.45
C TRP A 225 31.85 19.30 -5.37
N LEU A 226 31.32 18.66 -4.33
CA LEU A 226 32.11 18.09 -3.24
C LEU A 226 32.94 16.88 -3.70
N GLN A 227 32.42 16.10 -4.64
CA GLN A 227 33.05 14.92 -5.25
C GLN A 227 33.81 15.25 -6.55
N ARG A 228 34.10 16.53 -6.81
CA ARG A 228 34.80 16.93 -8.03
C ARG A 228 36.19 16.30 -8.08
N ARG A 229 36.60 15.84 -9.27
CA ARG A 229 37.90 15.17 -9.51
C ARG A 229 39.11 16.02 -9.09
N SER A 230 38.97 17.35 -9.05
CA SER A 230 40.05 18.25 -8.62
C SER A 230 40.33 18.23 -7.12
N ILE A 231 39.41 17.72 -6.30
CA ILE A 231 39.67 17.46 -4.89
C ILE A 231 40.18 16.02 -4.82
N MET A 232 41.49 15.84 -4.64
CA MET A 232 42.06 14.53 -4.36
C MET A 232 41.61 14.07 -2.96
N ARG A 233 40.55 13.28 -2.93
CA ARG A 233 40.08 12.60 -1.72
C ARG A 233 41.00 11.41 -1.47
N ARG A 234 41.59 11.38 -0.27
CA ARG A 234 42.45 10.29 0.21
C ARG A 234 41.62 9.18 0.80
#